data_AF-A0A323TZF2-F1
#
_entry.id   AF-A0A323TZF2-F1
#
_cell.length_a   1.000
_cell.length_b   1.000
_cell.length_c   1.000
_cell.angle_alpha   90.00
_cell.angle_beta   90.00
_cell.angle_gamma   90.00
#
_symmetry.space_group_name_H-M   'P 1'
#
loop_
_entity.id
_entity.type
_entity.pdbx_description
1 polymer ?
#
loop_
_entity_poly.entity_id
_entity_poly.type
_entity_poly.pdbx_seq_one_letter_code
_entity_poly.pdbx_strand_id
1 'polypeptide(L)'
;MNETKKWGYIYDEKLNMYVPNLPRQKKFTKVLLILSIISFVAVLIQIYFFDKSSYEKISFLAYTSIMVFLFLALYLVLKINIHLIEKRLEEVKGLKLSKELEIKALKNKRFFAYMMIWILLIVMFVSHPNILKQFSTRYFFYLIFAIGAFIYNFYKLFKEFKNNKYSIIIIGKTIKIYYENDEKEFLTTDNISYVRFYAITRGRGRRDRNPTLQIFDSEEKKLVEMTIKPIDYHSLKKYFEKYNVRIDNQYKEF
;
A
#
# COMPACT_ATOMS: atom_id res chain seq x y z
N MET A 1 -17.85 -18.62 -33.09
CA MET A 1 -17.53 -17.73 -31.94
C MET A 1 -17.46 -18.64 -30.72
N ASN A 2 -16.24 -19.03 -30.30
CA ASN A 2 -16.06 -20.01 -29.22
C ASN A 2 -15.99 -19.29 -27.87
N GLU A 3 -17.08 -19.37 -27.10
CA GLU A 3 -17.07 -18.97 -25.70
C GLU A 3 -16.22 -19.96 -24.90
N THR A 4 -15.02 -19.54 -24.51
CA THR A 4 -14.23 -20.27 -23.52
C THR A 4 -14.97 -20.22 -22.18
N LYS A 5 -15.61 -21.33 -21.78
CA LYS A 5 -16.15 -21.54 -20.42
C LYS A 5 -15.03 -21.33 -19.40
N LYS A 6 -14.99 -20.14 -18.77
CA LYS A 6 -14.10 -19.85 -17.64
C LYS A 6 -14.65 -20.55 -16.40
N TRP A 7 -13.98 -21.62 -15.98
CA TRP A 7 -14.30 -22.38 -14.78
C TRP A 7 -14.30 -21.48 -13.54
N GLY A 8 -15.45 -21.38 -12.87
CA GLY A 8 -15.59 -21.35 -11.40
C GLY A 8 -14.95 -20.21 -10.60
N TYR A 9 -14.52 -19.11 -11.22
CA TYR A 9 -14.14 -17.91 -10.48
C TYR A 9 -15.07 -16.78 -10.91
N ILE A 10 -15.87 -16.29 -9.97
CA ILE A 10 -16.49 -14.97 -10.09
C ILE A 10 -15.33 -13.97 -10.04
N TYR A 11 -14.66 -13.79 -11.18
CA TYR A 11 -13.77 -12.67 -11.40
C TYR A 11 -14.67 -11.45 -11.49
N ASP A 12 -14.91 -10.84 -10.33
CA ASP A 12 -15.62 -9.58 -10.27
C ASP A 12 -14.66 -8.49 -10.75
N GLU A 13 -14.62 -8.32 -12.06
CA GLU A 13 -13.82 -7.33 -12.76
C GLU A 13 -14.05 -5.93 -12.19
N LYS A 14 -15.30 -5.64 -11.80
CA LYS A 14 -15.66 -4.39 -11.12
C LYS A 14 -14.99 -4.29 -9.75
N LEU A 15 -14.92 -5.36 -8.96
CA LEU A 15 -14.25 -5.36 -7.64
C LEU A 15 -12.74 -5.10 -7.75
N ASN A 16 -12.10 -5.69 -8.77
CA ASN A 16 -10.67 -5.57 -9.00
C ASN A 16 -10.26 -4.17 -9.46
N MET A 17 -11.18 -3.41 -10.10
CA MET A 17 -10.96 -1.99 -10.42
C MET A 17 -10.74 -1.15 -9.15
N TYR A 18 -11.61 -1.33 -8.15
CA TYR A 18 -11.51 -0.56 -6.90
C TYR A 18 -10.34 -1.00 -6.02
N VAL A 19 -10.11 -2.31 -5.88
CA VAL A 19 -9.06 -2.85 -5.01
C VAL A 19 -8.26 -3.93 -5.75
N PRO A 20 -7.14 -3.55 -6.39
CA PRO A 20 -6.31 -4.53 -7.07
C PRO A 20 -5.77 -5.56 -6.09
N ASN A 21 -5.77 -6.83 -6.51
CA ASN A 21 -5.30 -8.00 -5.75
C ASN A 21 -6.17 -8.40 -4.54
N LEU A 22 -7.35 -7.83 -4.31
CA LEU A 22 -8.28 -8.30 -3.27
C LEU A 22 -8.62 -9.81 -3.40
N PRO A 23 -8.89 -10.36 -4.61
CA PRO A 23 -9.13 -11.80 -4.77
C PRO A 23 -7.92 -12.65 -4.37
N ARG A 24 -6.71 -12.15 -4.64
CA ARG A 24 -5.46 -12.81 -4.28
C ARG A 24 -5.22 -12.79 -2.77
N GLN A 25 -5.53 -11.66 -2.11
CA GLN A 25 -5.49 -11.54 -0.66
C GLN A 25 -6.45 -12.53 0.00
N LYS A 26 -7.69 -12.65 -0.48
CA LYS A 26 -8.66 -13.64 0.00
C LYS A 26 -8.13 -15.08 -0.13
N LYS A 27 -7.53 -15.42 -1.28
CA LYS A 27 -6.93 -16.74 -1.50
C LYS A 27 -5.79 -17.00 -0.51
N PHE A 28 -4.91 -16.01 -0.32
CA PHE A 28 -3.79 -16.11 0.62
C PHE A 28 -4.27 -16.26 2.08
N THR A 29 -5.29 -15.51 2.49
CA THR A 29 -5.91 -15.64 3.82
C THR A 29 -6.50 -17.03 4.03
N LYS A 30 -7.14 -17.64 3.01
CA LYS A 30 -7.60 -19.03 3.10
C LYS A 30 -6.45 -20.03 3.28
N VAL A 31 -5.34 -19.83 2.56
CA VAL A 31 -4.14 -20.68 2.71
C VAL A 31 -3.57 -20.58 4.12
N LEU A 32 -3.48 -19.38 4.70
CA LEU A 32 -3.04 -19.18 6.08
C LEU A 32 -3.94 -19.87 7.11
N LEU A 33 -5.26 -19.87 6.88
CA LEU A 33 -6.19 -20.62 7.73
C LEU A 33 -5.92 -22.12 7.70
N ILE A 34 -5.71 -22.69 6.51
CA ILE A 34 -5.40 -24.11 6.35
C ILE A 34 -4.07 -24.46 7.04
N LEU A 35 -3.04 -23.62 6.86
CA LEU A 35 -1.76 -23.77 7.54
C LEU A 35 -1.92 -23.73 9.07
N SER A 36 -2.72 -22.80 9.59
CA SER A 36 -3.02 -22.70 11.03
C SER A 36 -3.68 -23.99 11.55
N ILE A 37 -4.69 -24.52 10.84
CA ILE A 37 -5.37 -25.76 11.23
C ILE A 37 -4.41 -26.97 11.21
N ILE A 38 -3.61 -27.13 10.15
CA ILE A 38 -2.64 -28.23 10.05
C ILE A 38 -1.62 -28.14 11.19
N SER A 39 -1.10 -26.93 11.47
CA SER A 39 -0.16 -26.72 12.58
C SER A 39 -0.79 -27.02 13.94
N PHE A 40 -2.08 -26.71 14.12
CA PHE A 40 -2.80 -27.01 15.35
C PHE A 40 -2.98 -28.51 15.56
N VAL A 41 -3.35 -29.26 14.50
CA VAL A 41 -3.41 -30.73 14.53
C VAL A 41 -2.05 -31.33 14.86
N ALA A 42 -0.97 -30.79 14.29
CA ALA A 42 0.39 -31.25 14.59
C ALA A 42 0.74 -31.06 16.08
N VAL A 43 0.36 -29.93 16.69
CA VAL A 43 0.53 -29.70 18.13
C VAL A 43 -0.30 -30.68 18.96
N LEU A 44 -1.55 -30.98 18.58
CA LEU A 44 -2.38 -31.96 19.30
C LEU A 44 -1.74 -33.36 19.31
N ILE A 45 -1.21 -33.80 18.16
CA ILE A 45 -0.50 -35.09 18.06
C ILE A 45 0.77 -35.06 18.92
N GLN A 46 1.53 -33.96 18.88
CA GLN A 46 2.74 -33.82 19.68
C GLN A 46 2.45 -33.85 21.18
N ILE A 47 1.36 -33.22 21.64
CA ILE A 47 0.91 -33.25 23.05
C ILE A 47 0.50 -34.67 23.44
N TYR A 48 -0.18 -35.41 22.57
CA TYR A 48 -0.61 -36.78 22.87
C TYR A 48 0.57 -37.74 23.09
N PHE A 49 1.63 -37.63 22.28
CA PHE A 49 2.85 -38.44 22.39
C PHE A 49 3.96 -37.79 23.25
N PHE A 50 3.61 -36.76 24.03
CA PHE A 50 4.59 -35.94 24.74
C PHE A 50 5.12 -36.66 25.98
N ASP A 51 6.44 -36.89 25.99
CA ASP A 51 7.18 -37.32 27.19
C ASP A 51 8.11 -36.19 27.65
N LYS A 52 8.00 -35.80 28.92
CA LYS A 52 8.68 -34.63 29.53
C LYS A 52 10.19 -34.83 29.74
N SER A 53 10.74 -35.96 29.32
CA SER A 53 12.10 -36.40 29.66
C SER A 53 13.23 -35.65 28.95
N SER A 54 12.99 -35.02 27.79
CA SER A 54 14.05 -34.38 26.99
C SER A 54 13.77 -32.91 26.68
N TYR A 55 14.76 -32.04 26.93
CA TYR A 55 14.74 -30.61 26.62
C TYR A 55 14.44 -30.32 25.13
N GLU A 56 14.99 -31.12 24.22
CA GLU A 56 14.78 -30.95 22.78
C GLU A 56 13.31 -31.14 22.35
N LYS A 57 12.61 -32.14 22.91
CA LYS A 57 11.17 -32.34 22.64
C LYS A 57 10.30 -31.21 23.20
N ILE A 58 10.67 -30.67 24.37
CA ILE A 58 10.00 -29.51 24.97
C ILE A 58 10.18 -28.26 24.09
N SER A 59 11.41 -28.01 23.65
CA SER A 59 11.76 -26.89 22.76
C SER A 59 11.05 -27.00 21.40
N PHE A 60 10.99 -28.21 20.84
CA PHE A 60 10.28 -28.48 19.59
C PHE A 60 8.76 -28.22 19.69
N LEU A 61 8.11 -28.70 20.76
CA LEU A 61 6.69 -28.45 21.04
C LEU A 61 6.41 -26.95 21.26
N ALA A 62 7.31 -26.24 21.93
CA ALA A 62 7.18 -24.80 22.14
C ALA A 62 7.26 -24.04 20.81
N TYR A 63 8.20 -24.40 19.93
CA TYR A 63 8.34 -23.77 18.62
C TYR A 63 7.10 -24.01 17.74
N THR A 64 6.59 -25.24 17.70
CA THR A 64 5.40 -25.58 16.89
C THR A 64 4.15 -24.88 17.42
N SER A 65 3.99 -24.79 18.75
CA SER A 65 2.94 -24.00 19.41
C SER A 65 3.00 -22.52 19.01
N ILE A 66 4.17 -21.89 19.05
CA ILE A 66 4.37 -20.49 18.62
C ILE A 66 3.96 -20.30 17.16
N MET A 67 4.29 -21.25 16.28
CA MET A 67 3.93 -21.18 14.86
C MET A 67 2.41 -21.24 14.64
N VAL A 68 1.66 -22.01 15.43
CA VAL A 68 0.19 -22.03 15.38
C VAL A 68 -0.37 -20.63 15.66
N PHE A 69 0.08 -20.02 16.76
CA PHE A 69 -0.38 -18.69 17.15
C PHE A 69 0.00 -17.63 16.11
N LEU A 70 1.19 -17.73 15.50
CA LEU A 70 1.65 -16.83 14.45
C LEU A 70 0.76 -16.91 13.20
N PHE A 71 0.46 -18.12 12.70
CA PHE A 71 -0.42 -18.28 11.54
C PHE A 71 -1.84 -17.79 11.82
N LEU A 72 -2.36 -18.07 13.02
CA LEU A 72 -3.69 -17.62 13.43
C LEU A 72 -3.77 -16.08 13.53
N ALA A 73 -2.77 -15.44 14.14
CA ALA A 73 -2.70 -13.99 14.26
C ALA A 73 -2.63 -13.32 12.89
N LEU A 74 -1.78 -13.81 11.98
CA LEU A 74 -1.70 -13.31 10.59
C LEU A 74 -3.02 -13.49 9.84
N TYR A 75 -3.69 -14.63 10.02
CA TYR A 75 -5.02 -14.87 9.45
C TYR A 75 -6.04 -13.83 9.92
N LEU A 76 -6.12 -13.58 11.23
CA LEU A 76 -7.07 -12.62 11.81
C LEU A 76 -6.83 -11.19 11.31
N VAL A 77 -5.57 -10.73 11.32
CA VAL A 77 -5.21 -9.40 10.83
C VAL A 77 -5.60 -9.22 9.36
N LEU A 78 -5.30 -10.21 8.51
CA LEU A 78 -5.68 -10.16 7.10
C LEU A 78 -7.20 -10.21 6.91
N LYS A 79 -7.93 -11.01 7.70
CA LYS A 79 -9.39 -11.11 7.64
C LYS A 79 -10.06 -9.78 7.99
N ILE A 80 -9.61 -9.14 9.07
CA ILE A 80 -10.11 -7.81 9.48
C ILE A 80 -9.82 -6.77 8.39
N ASN A 81 -8.61 -6.78 7.83
CA ASN A 81 -8.24 -5.85 6.77
C ASN A 81 -9.09 -6.05 5.51
N ILE A 82 -9.35 -7.30 5.10
CA ILE A 82 -10.24 -7.61 3.96
C ILE A 82 -11.67 -7.12 4.25
N HIS A 83 -12.21 -7.38 5.44
CA HIS A 83 -13.55 -6.93 5.82
C HIS A 83 -13.68 -5.40 5.80
N LEU A 84 -12.68 -4.68 6.30
CA LEU A 84 -12.67 -3.21 6.27
C LEU A 84 -12.63 -2.68 4.84
N ILE A 85 -11.87 -3.32 3.96
CA ILE A 85 -11.82 -3.01 2.53
C ILE A 85 -13.17 -3.28 1.86
N GLU A 86 -13.83 -4.39 2.17
CA GLU A 86 -15.15 -4.74 1.63
C GLU A 86 -16.22 -3.75 2.07
N LYS A 87 -16.24 -3.39 3.35
CA LYS A 87 -17.15 -2.36 3.89
C LYS A 87 -16.96 -1.02 3.19
N ARG A 88 -15.70 -0.58 3.01
CA ARG A 88 -15.37 0.63 2.24
C ARG A 88 -15.84 0.53 0.80
N LEU A 89 -15.72 -0.64 0.19
CA LEU A 89 -16.14 -0.87 -1.18
C LEU A 89 -17.67 -0.82 -1.34
N GLU A 90 -18.41 -1.39 -0.39
CA GLU A 90 -19.86 -1.25 -0.30
C GLU A 90 -20.29 0.20 -0.11
N GLU A 91 -19.58 0.96 0.73
CA GLU A 91 -19.78 2.41 0.88
C GLU A 91 -19.60 3.15 -0.44
N VAL A 92 -18.53 2.86 -1.20
CA VAL A 92 -18.26 3.47 -2.52
C VAL A 92 -19.30 3.05 -3.57
N LYS A 93 -19.68 1.77 -3.61
CA LYS A 93 -20.74 1.27 -4.52
C LYS A 93 -22.09 1.88 -4.17
N GLY A 94 -22.41 1.95 -2.88
CA GLY A 94 -23.67 2.45 -2.32
C GLY A 94 -23.72 3.97 -2.12
N LEU A 95 -22.75 4.73 -2.63
CA LEU A 95 -22.63 6.19 -2.50
C LEU A 95 -23.94 6.93 -2.88
N LYS A 96 -24.86 7.04 -1.91
CA LYS A 96 -25.55 8.29 -1.59
C LYS A 96 -24.51 9.17 -0.91
N LEU A 97 -23.97 10.08 -1.70
CA LEU A 97 -22.87 11.00 -1.41
C LEU A 97 -23.29 12.04 -0.35
N SER A 98 -23.60 11.59 0.87
CA SER A 98 -23.99 12.43 2.02
C SER A 98 -23.08 12.25 3.24
N LYS A 99 -22.07 11.38 3.16
CA LYS A 99 -21.04 11.23 4.20
C LYS A 99 -19.74 11.90 3.76
N GLU A 100 -19.05 12.47 4.73
CA GLU A 100 -17.72 13.05 4.57
C GLU A 100 -16.75 12.01 3.99
N LEU A 101 -16.12 12.34 2.86
CA LEU A 101 -15.12 11.48 2.24
C LEU A 101 -13.73 12.00 2.62
N GLU A 102 -13.04 11.26 3.48
CA GLU A 102 -11.65 11.51 3.83
C GLU A 102 -10.73 10.68 2.92
N ILE A 103 -9.90 11.37 2.14
CA ILE A 103 -8.94 10.77 1.21
C ILE A 103 -7.53 11.14 1.65
N LYS A 104 -6.72 10.10 1.91
CA LYS A 104 -5.34 10.27 2.34
C LYS A 104 -4.40 9.95 1.20
N ALA A 105 -3.28 10.67 1.12
CA ALA A 105 -2.24 10.31 0.20
C ALA A 105 -1.76 8.88 0.47
N LEU A 106 -1.40 8.19 -0.60
CA LEU A 106 -0.91 6.83 -0.55
C LEU A 106 0.44 6.79 0.18
N LYS A 107 0.45 6.31 1.42
CA LYS A 107 1.70 6.12 2.18
C LYS A 107 2.64 5.18 1.44
N ASN A 108 3.82 5.69 1.07
CA ASN A 108 4.86 4.90 0.42
C ASN A 108 5.57 3.99 1.43
N LYS A 109 5.14 2.72 1.53
CA LYS A 109 5.77 1.71 2.40
C LYS A 109 7.23 1.40 2.04
N ARG A 110 7.70 1.77 0.84
CA ARG A 110 9.09 1.53 0.42
C ARG A 110 10.10 2.34 1.22
N PHE A 111 9.71 3.50 1.72
CA PHE A 111 10.58 4.32 2.56
C PHE A 111 11.02 3.52 3.80
N PHE A 112 10.08 2.89 4.50
CA PHE A 112 10.38 2.04 5.65
C PHE A 112 11.24 0.83 5.29
N ALA A 113 10.94 0.15 4.17
CA ALA A 113 11.76 -0.98 3.73
C ALA A 113 13.20 -0.56 3.38
N TYR A 114 13.36 0.59 2.71
CA TYR A 114 14.66 1.14 2.36
C TYR A 114 15.44 1.53 3.62
N MET A 115 14.83 2.26 4.54
CA MET A 115 15.43 2.61 5.84
C MET A 115 15.89 1.36 6.60
N MET A 116 15.08 0.29 6.61
CA MET A 116 15.44 -0.97 7.27
C MET A 116 16.65 -1.65 6.61
N ILE A 117 16.74 -1.65 5.28
CA ILE A 117 17.91 -2.14 4.54
C ILE A 117 19.17 -1.34 4.89
N TRP A 118 19.07 -0.02 5.00
CA TRP A 118 20.21 0.84 5.39
C TRP A 118 20.68 0.60 6.81
N ILE A 119 19.76 0.44 7.75
CA ILE A 119 20.09 0.08 9.13
C ILE A 119 20.84 -1.27 9.16
N LEU A 120 20.36 -2.27 8.41
CA LEU A 120 21.03 -3.56 8.26
C LEU A 120 22.44 -3.43 7.68
N LEU A 121 22.63 -2.61 6.63
CA LEU A 121 23.94 -2.37 6.03
C LEU A 121 24.91 -1.67 6.99
N ILE A 122 24.44 -0.69 7.76
CA ILE A 122 25.24 0.01 8.78
C ILE A 122 25.66 -0.96 9.88
N VAL A 123 24.72 -1.78 10.39
CA VAL A 123 25.03 -2.80 11.41
C VAL A 123 26.07 -3.79 10.88
N MET A 124 25.91 -4.29 9.65
CA MET A 124 26.88 -5.20 9.03
C MET A 124 28.28 -4.57 8.91
N PHE A 125 28.35 -3.28 8.58
CA PHE A 125 29.60 -2.53 8.45
C PHE A 125 30.28 -2.27 9.81
N VAL A 126 29.51 -1.89 10.83
CA VAL A 126 30.00 -1.67 12.20
C VAL A 126 30.46 -2.97 12.84
N SER A 127 29.79 -4.09 12.57
CA SER A 127 30.15 -5.41 13.11
C SER A 127 31.42 -6.01 12.50
N HIS A 128 31.91 -5.50 11.36
CA HIS A 128 33.13 -6.00 10.70
C HIS A 128 34.13 -4.87 10.39
N PRO A 129 34.77 -4.25 11.42
CA PRO A 129 35.66 -3.10 11.24
C PRO A 129 36.93 -3.42 10.43
N ASN A 130 37.32 -4.69 10.31
CA ASN A 130 38.48 -5.13 9.51
C ASN A 130 38.26 -5.01 8.00
N ILE A 131 37.01 -4.90 7.54
CA ILE A 131 36.68 -4.71 6.12
C ILE A 131 37.26 -3.37 5.62
N LEU A 132 37.31 -2.33 6.47
CA LEU A 132 37.91 -1.02 6.16
C LEU A 132 39.41 -1.11 5.83
N LYS A 133 40.16 -2.05 6.43
CA LYS A 133 41.60 -2.23 6.18
C LYS A 133 41.91 -2.84 4.81
N GLN A 134 40.92 -3.46 4.14
CA GLN A 134 41.06 -4.07 2.81
C GLN A 134 40.65 -3.14 1.66
N PHE A 135 40.20 -1.92 1.93
CA PHE A 135 39.80 -0.98 0.88
C PHE A 135 41.00 -0.43 0.12
N SER A 136 41.20 -0.92 -1.11
CA SER A 136 42.10 -0.29 -2.09
C SER A 136 41.52 1.05 -2.58
N THR A 137 42.37 1.97 -3.05
CA THR A 137 42.00 3.30 -3.59
C THR A 137 40.90 3.25 -4.65
N ARG A 138 40.80 2.18 -5.45
CA ARG A 138 39.70 1.99 -6.41
C ARG A 138 38.33 1.81 -5.74
N TYR A 139 38.28 1.14 -4.58
CA TYR A 139 37.04 0.94 -3.82
C TYR A 139 36.56 2.22 -3.14
N PHE A 140 37.47 3.15 -2.81
CA PHE A 140 37.11 4.46 -2.29
C PHE A 140 36.29 5.28 -3.31
N PHE A 141 36.67 5.24 -4.59
CA PHE A 141 35.90 5.88 -5.67
C PHE A 141 34.51 5.26 -5.84
N TYR A 142 34.38 3.93 -5.79
CA TYR A 142 33.07 3.27 -5.84
C TYR A 142 32.19 3.64 -4.63
N LEU A 143 32.78 3.81 -3.46
CA LEU A 143 32.07 4.20 -2.24
C LEU A 143 31.54 5.64 -2.33
N ILE A 144 32.34 6.58 -2.83
CA ILE A 144 31.89 7.96 -3.10
C ILE A 144 30.74 7.97 -4.11
N PHE A 145 30.85 7.20 -5.20
CA PHE A 145 29.79 7.11 -6.21
C PHE A 145 28.50 6.49 -5.62
N ALA A 146 28.62 5.45 -4.80
CA ALA A 146 27.49 4.84 -4.10
C ALA A 146 26.80 5.83 -3.14
N ILE A 147 27.57 6.65 -2.42
CA ILE A 147 27.04 7.73 -1.56
C ILE A 147 26.31 8.79 -2.40
N GLY A 148 26.87 9.20 -3.53
CA GLY A 148 26.21 10.16 -4.43
C GLY A 148 24.89 9.63 -4.99
N ALA A 149 24.87 8.39 -5.46
CA ALA A 149 23.64 7.72 -5.89
C ALA A 149 22.63 7.58 -4.74
N PHE A 150 23.12 7.31 -3.52
CA PHE A 150 22.29 7.22 -2.32
C PHE A 150 21.60 8.54 -2.00
N ILE A 151 22.34 9.65 -1.95
CA ILE A 151 21.81 10.99 -1.67
C ILE A 151 20.73 11.37 -2.68
N TYR A 152 20.96 11.13 -3.98
CA TYR A 152 19.97 11.40 -5.02
C TYR A 152 18.69 10.58 -4.83
N ASN A 153 18.82 9.27 -4.57
CA ASN A 153 17.68 8.39 -4.34
C ASN A 153 16.91 8.78 -3.07
N PHE A 154 17.62 9.18 -2.01
CA PHE A 154 17.02 9.64 -0.75
C PHE A 154 16.26 10.96 -0.94
N TYR A 155 16.84 11.94 -1.66
CA TYR A 155 16.18 13.20 -1.99
C TYR A 155 14.88 12.97 -2.77
N LYS A 156 14.91 12.08 -3.77
CA LYS A 156 13.73 11.72 -4.56
C LYS A 156 12.66 11.03 -3.71
N LEU A 157 13.05 10.13 -2.82
CA LEU A 157 12.16 9.48 -1.85
C LEU A 157 11.57 10.48 -0.86
N PHE A 158 12.33 11.48 -0.41
CA PHE A 158 11.87 12.52 0.51
C PHE A 158 10.84 13.45 -0.15
N LYS A 159 11.06 13.83 -1.41
CA LYS A 159 10.07 14.58 -2.20
C LYS A 159 8.76 13.80 -2.36
N GLU A 160 8.84 12.49 -2.58
CA GLU A 160 7.67 11.61 -2.58
C GLU A 160 6.99 11.52 -1.20
N PHE A 161 7.77 11.54 -0.12
CA PHE A 161 7.24 11.53 1.25
C PHE A 161 6.50 12.83 1.61
N LYS A 162 7.00 13.99 1.16
CA LYS A 162 6.33 15.29 1.34
C LYS A 162 4.92 15.27 0.73
N ASN A 163 4.76 14.66 -0.44
CA ASN A 163 3.47 14.51 -1.10
C ASN A 163 2.53 13.50 -0.41
N ASN A 164 3.06 12.68 0.52
CA ASN A 164 2.26 11.75 1.34
C ASN A 164 1.65 12.39 2.59
N LYS A 165 1.97 13.65 2.88
CA LYS A 165 1.44 14.40 4.03
C LYS A 165 0.11 15.10 3.72
N TYR A 166 -0.33 15.10 2.46
CA TYR A 166 -1.61 15.67 2.07
C TYR A 166 -2.78 14.72 2.36
N SER A 167 -3.87 15.29 2.86
CA SER A 167 -5.18 14.66 2.92
C SER A 167 -6.26 15.62 2.47
N ILE A 168 -7.30 15.09 1.86
CA ILE A 168 -8.44 15.86 1.38
C ILE A 168 -9.69 15.37 2.11
N ILE A 169 -10.46 16.28 2.68
CA ILE A 169 -11.78 15.99 3.24
C ILE A 169 -12.83 16.65 2.35
N ILE A 170 -13.75 15.84 1.85
CA ILE A 170 -14.81 16.29 0.95
C ILE A 170 -16.14 16.24 1.70
N ILE A 171 -16.81 17.39 1.76
CA ILE A 171 -18.10 17.58 2.43
C ILE A 171 -19.03 18.31 1.47
N GLY A 172 -19.91 17.57 0.79
CA GLY A 172 -20.79 18.16 -0.23
C GLY A 172 -19.98 18.83 -1.35
N LYS A 173 -20.16 20.14 -1.56
CA LYS A 173 -19.39 20.93 -2.54
C LYS A 173 -18.02 21.39 -2.03
N THR A 174 -17.74 21.22 -0.75
CA THR A 174 -16.53 21.77 -0.12
C THR A 174 -15.43 20.71 -0.09
N ILE A 175 -14.23 21.11 -0.50
CA ILE A 175 -13.01 20.33 -0.48
C ILE A 175 -12.03 21.04 0.45
N LYS A 176 -11.75 20.41 1.59
CA LYS A 176 -10.72 20.88 2.53
C LYS A 176 -9.42 20.13 2.30
N ILE A 177 -8.34 20.87 2.11
CA ILE A 177 -7.00 20.34 1.90
C ILE A 177 -6.21 20.52 3.18
N TYR A 178 -5.72 19.41 3.70
CA TYR A 178 -4.86 19.35 4.87
C TYR A 178 -3.44 18.98 4.43
N TYR A 179 -2.45 19.60 5.05
CA TYR A 179 -1.05 19.19 4.98
C TYR A 179 -0.54 18.95 6.40
N GLU A 180 -0.05 17.75 6.69
CA GLU A 180 0.49 17.43 8.03
C GLU A 180 -0.54 17.61 9.16
N ASN A 181 -1.83 17.43 8.84
CA ASN A 181 -3.01 17.65 9.70
C ASN A 181 -3.36 19.12 9.97
N ASP A 182 -2.61 20.08 9.44
CA ASP A 182 -2.98 21.49 9.45
C ASP A 182 -3.87 21.80 8.24
N GLU A 183 -4.98 22.51 8.45
CA GLU A 183 -5.86 22.98 7.38
C GLU A 183 -5.10 24.04 6.58
N LYS A 184 -4.82 23.73 5.32
CA LYS A 184 -4.01 24.61 4.46
C LYS A 184 -4.92 25.52 3.65
N GLU A 185 -5.89 24.94 2.97
CA GLU A 185 -6.76 25.61 2.01
C GLU A 185 -8.15 24.95 2.01
N PHE A 186 -9.20 25.76 1.86
CA PHE A 186 -10.57 25.29 1.62
C PHE A 186 -11.03 25.80 0.26
N LEU A 187 -11.66 24.93 -0.52
CA LEU A 187 -12.12 25.21 -1.87
C LEU A 187 -13.55 24.71 -2.03
N THR A 188 -14.34 25.40 -2.85
CA THR A 188 -15.60 24.88 -3.35
C THR A 188 -15.37 24.28 -4.74
N THR A 189 -16.17 23.28 -5.12
CA THR A 189 -16.12 22.70 -6.48
C THR A 189 -16.27 23.74 -7.58
N ASP A 190 -16.98 24.83 -7.29
CA ASP A 190 -17.26 25.90 -8.24
C ASP A 190 -16.01 26.73 -8.58
N ASN A 191 -14.98 26.72 -7.71
CA ASN A 191 -13.70 27.42 -7.92
C ASN A 191 -12.64 26.53 -8.62
N ILE A 192 -12.97 25.28 -8.93
CA ILE A 192 -12.03 24.34 -9.55
C ILE A 192 -12.17 24.45 -11.07
N SER A 193 -11.07 24.79 -11.75
CA SER A 193 -11.05 24.85 -13.23
C SER A 193 -11.12 23.44 -13.82
N TYR A 194 -10.19 22.57 -13.42
CA TYR A 194 -10.19 21.17 -13.81
C TYR A 194 -9.39 20.30 -12.84
N VAL A 195 -9.67 19.01 -12.91
CA VAL A 195 -8.97 17.97 -12.17
C VAL A 195 -8.27 17.05 -13.15
N ARG A 196 -7.01 16.72 -12.90
CA ARG A 196 -6.26 15.76 -13.69
C ARG A 196 -5.99 14.48 -12.92
N PHE A 197 -6.30 13.34 -13.55
CA PHE A 197 -5.87 12.03 -13.09
C PHE A 197 -4.83 11.47 -14.05
N TYR A 198 -3.67 11.07 -13.51
CA TYR A 198 -2.62 10.46 -14.32
C TYR A 198 -1.85 9.42 -13.50
N ALA A 199 -1.02 8.62 -14.15
CA ALA A 199 -0.08 7.72 -13.47
C ALA A 199 1.35 8.15 -13.75
N ILE A 200 2.15 8.36 -12.69
CA ILE A 200 3.58 8.64 -12.84
C ILE A 200 4.26 7.43 -13.52
N THR A 201 4.73 7.62 -14.75
CA THR A 201 5.46 6.63 -15.54
C THR A 201 6.84 6.37 -14.90
N ARG A 202 7.04 5.19 -14.33
CA ARG A 202 8.37 4.75 -13.84
C ARG A 202 8.85 3.54 -14.64
N GLY A 203 9.44 3.79 -15.81
CA GLY A 203 10.09 2.78 -16.66
C GLY A 203 9.15 1.86 -17.43
N ARG A 204 9.67 1.24 -18.50
CA ARG A 204 8.95 0.28 -19.36
C ARG A 204 8.53 -0.95 -18.53
N GLY A 205 7.24 -1.32 -18.59
CA GLY A 205 6.76 -2.66 -18.20
C GLY A 205 5.93 -2.80 -16.92
N ARG A 206 5.79 -1.77 -16.06
CA ARG A 206 4.88 -1.87 -14.89
C ARG A 206 3.42 -1.55 -15.27
N ARG A 207 2.55 -2.57 -15.19
CA ARG A 207 1.10 -2.50 -15.47
C ARG A 207 0.29 -1.92 -14.30
N ASP A 208 0.64 -2.24 -13.06
CA ASP A 208 -0.05 -1.68 -11.87
C ASP A 208 0.55 -0.33 -11.48
N ARG A 209 -0.17 0.76 -11.77
CA ARG A 209 0.24 2.11 -11.39
C ARG A 209 -0.80 2.73 -10.48
N ASN A 210 -0.37 3.36 -9.41
CA ASN A 210 -1.29 4.10 -8.55
C ASN A 210 -1.66 5.42 -9.25
N PRO A 211 -2.94 5.82 -9.20
CA PRO A 211 -3.38 7.10 -9.74
C PRO A 211 -2.80 8.26 -8.92
N THR A 212 -2.54 9.37 -9.61
CA THR A 212 -2.13 10.65 -9.04
C THR A 212 -3.19 11.69 -9.39
N LEU A 213 -3.68 12.38 -8.37
CA LEU A 213 -4.65 13.47 -8.47
C LEU A 213 -3.90 14.80 -8.52
N GLN A 214 -4.29 15.67 -9.45
CA GLN A 214 -3.95 17.09 -9.45
C GLN A 214 -5.25 17.93 -9.49
N ILE A 215 -5.32 18.95 -8.64
CA ILE A 215 -6.43 19.92 -8.64
C ILE A 215 -5.89 21.29 -9.03
N PHE A 216 -6.55 21.94 -9.99
CA PHE A 216 -6.21 23.27 -10.48
C PHE A 216 -7.32 24.26 -10.16
N ASP A 217 -6.93 25.45 -9.69
CA ASP A 217 -7.82 26.59 -9.51
C ASP A 217 -8.26 27.17 -10.86
N SER A 218 -9.27 28.04 -10.83
CA SER A 218 -9.66 28.99 -11.87
C SER A 218 -8.47 29.72 -12.53
N GLU A 219 -7.43 30.07 -11.77
CA GLU A 219 -6.19 30.68 -12.27
C GLU A 219 -5.17 29.70 -12.88
N GLU A 220 -5.55 28.44 -13.10
CA GLU A 220 -4.68 27.32 -13.53
C GLU A 220 -3.48 27.05 -12.59
N LYS A 221 -3.51 27.58 -11.36
CA LYS A 221 -2.53 27.27 -10.32
C LYS A 221 -2.80 25.88 -9.74
N LYS A 222 -1.73 25.08 -9.61
CA LYS A 222 -1.80 23.75 -9.01
C LYS A 222 -1.92 23.85 -7.49
N LEU A 223 -3.08 23.48 -6.96
CA LEU A 223 -3.40 23.55 -5.53
C LEU A 223 -2.87 22.31 -4.80
N VAL A 224 -3.14 21.13 -5.37
CA VAL A 224 -2.74 19.84 -4.79
C VAL A 224 -2.22 18.90 -5.84
N GLU A 225 -1.23 18.11 -5.45
CA GLU A 225 -0.77 16.94 -6.18
C GLU A 225 -0.46 15.81 -5.21
N MET A 226 -1.23 14.72 -5.28
CA MET A 226 -1.07 13.58 -4.39
C MET A 226 -1.31 12.25 -5.11
N THR A 227 -0.50 11.24 -4.79
CA THR A 227 -0.77 9.86 -5.22
C THR A 227 -1.84 9.27 -4.33
N ILE A 228 -2.87 8.66 -4.91
CA ILE A 228 -4.04 8.14 -4.21
C ILE A 228 -4.20 6.64 -4.44
N LYS A 229 -5.05 5.98 -3.66
CA LYS A 229 -5.40 4.59 -3.92
C LYS A 229 -6.34 4.50 -5.13
N PRO A 230 -6.33 3.38 -5.87
CA PRO A 230 -7.31 3.13 -6.93
C PRO A 230 -8.78 3.29 -6.47
N ILE A 231 -9.12 2.82 -5.27
CA ILE A 231 -10.47 3.00 -4.70
C ILE A 231 -10.85 4.47 -4.49
N ASP A 232 -9.89 5.30 -4.09
CA ASP A 232 -10.10 6.73 -3.87
C ASP A 232 -10.26 7.46 -5.21
N TYR A 233 -9.53 7.02 -6.25
CA TYR A 233 -9.67 7.53 -7.62
C TYR A 233 -11.10 7.36 -8.14
N HIS A 234 -11.69 6.16 -8.00
CA HIS A 234 -13.07 5.95 -8.47
C HIS A 234 -14.08 6.78 -7.68
N SER A 235 -13.88 6.94 -6.36
CA SER A 235 -14.72 7.78 -5.51
C SER A 235 -14.65 9.25 -5.93
N LEU A 236 -13.44 9.76 -6.19
CA LEU A 236 -13.20 11.12 -6.63
C LEU A 236 -13.74 11.39 -8.03
N LYS A 237 -13.56 10.46 -8.97
CA LYS A 237 -14.09 10.57 -10.32
C LYS A 237 -15.61 10.75 -10.29
N LYS A 238 -16.32 9.87 -9.57
CA LYS A 238 -17.78 9.97 -9.38
C LYS A 238 -18.19 11.27 -8.68
N TYR A 239 -17.40 11.74 -7.72
CA TYR A 239 -17.62 13.00 -7.04
C TYR A 239 -17.54 14.21 -8.00
N PHE A 240 -16.46 14.32 -8.77
CA PHE A 240 -16.26 15.43 -9.69
C PHE A 240 -17.26 15.41 -10.85
N GLU A 241 -17.62 14.22 -11.36
CA GLU A 241 -18.69 14.05 -12.34
C GLU A 241 -20.04 14.56 -11.81
N LYS A 242 -20.39 14.28 -10.54
CA LYS A 242 -21.64 14.75 -9.92
C LYS A 242 -21.72 16.28 -9.86
N TYR A 243 -20.61 16.96 -9.65
CA TYR A 243 -20.53 18.42 -9.54
C TYR A 243 -20.12 19.10 -10.85
N ASN A 244 -20.15 18.39 -11.98
CA ASN A 244 -19.81 18.90 -13.32
C ASN A 244 -18.42 19.57 -13.42
N VAL A 245 -17.46 19.12 -12.61
CA VAL A 245 -16.08 19.60 -12.68
C VAL A 245 -15.40 18.97 -13.90
N ARG A 246 -14.61 19.75 -14.65
CA ARG A 246 -13.88 19.25 -15.83
C ARG A 246 -12.81 18.23 -15.40
N ILE A 247 -12.82 17.04 -15.99
CA ILE A 247 -11.86 15.96 -15.69
C ILE A 247 -10.95 15.70 -16.90
N ASP A 248 -9.64 15.86 -16.72
CA ASP A 248 -8.59 15.38 -17.62
C ASP A 248 -8.10 14.02 -17.14
N ASN A 249 -8.67 12.94 -17.70
CA ASN A 249 -8.34 11.58 -17.29
C ASN A 249 -7.30 10.93 -18.22
N GLN A 250 -6.04 11.01 -17.83
CA GLN A 250 -4.91 10.34 -18.48
C GLN A 250 -4.57 9.00 -17.82
N TYR A 251 -5.22 8.67 -16.71
CA TYR A 251 -5.06 7.41 -16.01
C TYR A 251 -5.81 6.31 -16.76
N LYS A 252 -5.07 5.37 -17.34
CA LYS A 252 -5.66 4.18 -17.96
C LYS A 252 -6.00 3.16 -16.89
N GLU A 253 -7.29 2.89 -16.75
CA GLU A 253 -7.83 1.81 -15.93
C GLU A 253 -7.54 0.48 -16.63
N PHE A 254 -6.42 -0.15 -16.26
CA PHE A 254 -5.94 -1.50 -16.66
C PHE A 254 -5.68 -1.75 -18.16
#